data_AF-A0A7D8YQ26-F1
#
_entry.id   AF-A0A7D8YQ26-F1
#
_cell.length_a   1.000
_cell.length_b   1.000
_cell.length_c   1.000
_cell.angle_alpha   90.00
_cell.angle_beta   90.00
_cell.angle_gamma   90.00
#
_symmetry.space_group_name_H-M   'P 1'
#
loop_
_entity.id
_entity.type
_entity.pdbx_description
1 polymer ?
#
loop_
_entity_poly.entity_id
_entity_poly.type
_entity_poly.pdbx_seq_one_letter_code
_entity_poly.pdbx_strand_id
1 'polypeptide(L)'
;MHPSSRPVEPTAEPIPAELRELAGLIGHLPARYRDHLLPAIDRAIDAGIRRRRILNLVQEALAQLRLDMKYLIFDLEATRRERDRYKAMLDEPRD
;
A
#
# COMPACT_ATOMS: atom_id res chain seq x y z
N MET A 1 -10.82 -1.26 19.23
CA MET A 1 -9.43 -0.77 19.39
C MET A 1 -8.82 -0.69 18.00
N HIS A 2 -8.81 0.50 17.38
CA HIS A 2 -8.22 0.66 16.05
C HIS A 2 -6.70 0.50 16.15
N PRO A 3 -6.04 -0.31 15.30
CA PRO A 3 -4.60 -0.34 15.26
C PRO A 3 -4.11 1.05 14.81
N SER A 4 -3.40 1.73 15.70
CA SER A 4 -2.77 3.02 15.46
C SER A 4 -1.85 2.91 14.24
N SER A 5 -2.10 3.73 13.23
CA SER A 5 -1.21 3.87 12.07
C SER A 5 0.15 4.37 12.56
N ARG A 6 1.12 3.46 12.67
CA ARG A 6 2.51 3.84 12.90
C ARG A 6 2.96 4.70 11.71
N PRO A 7 3.59 5.87 11.94
CA PRO A 7 4.21 6.60 10.87
C PRO A 7 5.36 5.76 10.33
N VAL A 8 5.27 5.38 9.05
CA VAL A 8 6.35 4.71 8.33
C VAL A 8 7.39 5.80 8.04
N GLU A 9 8.58 5.68 8.62
CA GLU A 9 9.71 6.54 8.25
C GLU A 9 9.99 6.39 6.75
N PRO A 10 10.31 7.49 6.04
CA PRO A 10 10.62 7.41 4.62
C PRO A 10 11.95 6.68 4.46
N THR A 11 11.88 5.35 4.31
CA THR A 11 13.01 4.58 3.79
C THR A 11 13.22 5.04 2.36
N ALA A 12 14.47 5.38 2.02
CA ALA A 12 14.80 5.74 0.65
C ALA A 12 14.45 4.55 -0.26
N GLU A 13 13.42 4.72 -1.09
CA GLU A 13 13.00 3.64 -1.97
C GLU A 13 14.12 3.31 -2.96
N PRO A 14 14.49 2.02 -3.08
CA PRO A 14 15.61 1.64 -3.90
C PRO A 14 15.31 1.92 -5.38
N ILE A 15 16.28 2.53 -6.06
CA ILE A 15 16.27 2.68 -7.52
C ILE A 15 16.15 1.28 -8.15
N PRO A 16 15.24 1.10 -9.15
CA PRO A 16 15.15 -0.14 -9.92
C PRO A 16 16.52 -0.60 -10.44
N ALA A 17 16.78 -1.91 -10.38
CA ALA A 17 18.10 -2.46 -10.71
C ALA A 17 18.53 -2.09 -12.13
N GLU A 18 17.59 -2.13 -13.07
CA GLU A 18 17.80 -1.84 -14.49
C GLU A 18 18.17 -0.37 -14.72
N LEU A 19 17.55 0.55 -13.98
CA LEU A 19 17.87 1.99 -14.07
C LEU A 19 19.22 2.30 -13.43
N ARG A 20 19.59 1.59 -12.37
CA ARG A 20 20.90 1.72 -11.73
C ARG A 20 22.01 1.21 -12.63
N GLU A 21 21.81 0.06 -13.26
CA GLU A 21 22.73 -0.50 -14.25
C GLU A 21 22.91 0.46 -15.42
N LEU A 22 21.81 0.97 -15.97
CA LEU A 22 21.83 1.93 -17.07
C LEU A 22 22.58 3.23 -16.71
N ALA A 23 22.35 3.78 -15.51
CA ALA A 23 23.10 4.93 -15.02
C ALA A 23 24.61 4.64 -14.91
N GLY A 24 24.97 3.42 -14.46
CA GLY A 24 26.35 2.95 -14.45
C GLY A 24 26.99 2.94 -15.84
N LEU A 25 26.29 2.36 -16.83
CA LEU A 25 26.75 2.33 -18.23
C LEU A 25 26.92 3.74 -18.82
N ILE A 26 25.97 4.64 -18.56
CA ILE A 26 26.05 6.05 -18.99
C ILE A 26 27.28 6.74 -18.39
N GLY A 27 27.62 6.43 -17.14
CA GLY A 27 28.81 6.98 -16.46
C GLY A 27 30.14 6.69 -17.17
N HIS A 28 30.20 5.62 -17.97
CA HIS A 28 31.40 5.20 -18.70
C HIS A 28 31.53 5.86 -20.08
N LEU A 29 30.53 6.64 -20.49
CA LEU A 29 30.55 7.34 -21.78
C LEU A 29 31.46 8.58 -21.73
N PRO A 30 32.07 8.96 -22.87
CA PRO A 30 32.75 10.25 -23.00
C PRO A 30 31.84 11.42 -22.61
N ALA A 31 32.43 12.46 -22.00
CA ALA A 31 31.71 13.59 -21.39
C ALA A 31 30.59 14.14 -22.29
N ARG A 32 30.89 14.39 -23.57
CA ARG A 32 29.90 14.91 -24.54
C ARG A 32 28.59 14.11 -24.61
N TYR A 33 28.65 12.77 -24.54
CA TYR A 33 27.45 11.93 -24.61
C TYR A 33 26.80 11.80 -23.24
N ARG A 34 27.63 11.67 -22.21
CA ARG A 34 27.18 11.54 -20.83
C ARG A 34 26.39 12.77 -20.39
N ASP A 35 26.86 13.97 -20.72
CA ASP A 35 26.22 15.23 -20.31
C ASP A 35 24.85 15.43 -20.98
N HIS A 36 24.62 14.85 -22.16
CA HIS A 36 23.31 14.83 -22.81
C HIS A 36 22.35 13.79 -22.23
N LEU A 37 22.86 12.66 -21.73
CA LEU A 37 22.04 11.53 -21.27
C LEU A 37 21.74 11.55 -19.76
N LEU A 38 22.66 12.08 -18.95
CA LEU A 38 22.52 12.24 -17.49
C LEU A 38 21.17 12.83 -17.08
N PRO A 39 20.73 13.98 -17.64
CA PRO A 39 19.45 14.57 -17.24
C PRO A 39 18.24 13.68 -17.57
N ALA A 40 18.33 12.85 -18.62
CA ALA A 40 17.23 11.97 -19.00
C ALA A 40 17.14 10.76 -18.08
N ILE A 41 18.27 10.16 -17.71
CA ILE A 41 18.30 9.02 -16.78
C ILE A 41 17.91 9.46 -15.36
N ASP A 42 18.35 10.64 -14.91
CA ASP A 42 17.97 11.18 -13.60
C ASP A 42 16.44 11.35 -13.49
N ARG A 43 15.82 11.96 -14.52
CA ARG A 43 14.34 12.06 -14.57
C ARG A 43 13.65 10.69 -14.58
N ALA A 44 14.23 9.70 -15.25
CA ALA A 44 13.66 8.35 -15.28
C ALA A 44 13.74 7.66 -13.91
N ILE A 45 14.86 7.82 -13.21
CA ILE A 45 15.06 7.34 -11.83
C ILE A 45 14.04 8.00 -10.90
N ASP A 46 13.94 9.33 -10.92
CA ASP A 46 13.01 10.08 -10.08
C ASP A 46 11.55 9.67 -10.33
N ALA A 47 11.17 9.53 -11.60
CA ALA A 47 9.84 9.09 -11.98
C ALA A 47 9.57 7.63 -11.57
N GLY A 48 10.60 6.77 -11.60
CA GLY A 48 10.52 5.38 -11.12
C GLY A 48 10.29 5.29 -9.62
N ILE A 49 11.08 6.04 -8.83
CA ILE A 49 10.93 6.13 -7.38
C ILE A 49 9.54 6.67 -7.03
N ARG A 50 9.12 7.80 -7.64
CA ARG A 50 7.81 8.40 -7.34
C ARG A 50 6.65 7.46 -7.63
N ARG A 51 6.69 6.71 -8.74
CA ARG A 51 5.64 5.73 -9.08
C ARG A 51 5.58 4.60 -8.06
N ARG A 52 6.73 4.09 -7.62
CA ARG A 52 6.81 3.02 -6.63
C ARG A 52 6.19 3.47 -5.29
N ARG A 53 6.52 4.68 -4.84
CA ARG A 53 5.90 5.28 -3.65
C ARG A 53 4.39 5.37 -3.73
N ILE A 54 3.85 5.81 -4.87
CA ILE A 54 2.41 5.88 -5.08
C ILE A 54 1.80 4.47 -5.01
N LEU A 55 2.39 3.49 -5.67
CA LEU A 55 1.91 2.11 -5.66
C LEU A 55 1.94 1.50 -4.25
N ASN A 56 3.00 1.76 -3.48
CA ASN A 56 3.10 1.31 -2.09
C ASN A 56 2.00 1.91 -1.21
N LEU A 57 1.77 3.23 -1.30
CA LEU A 57 0.68 3.90 -0.57
C LEU A 57 -0.70 3.33 -0.95
N VAL A 58 -0.93 3.06 -2.23
CA VAL A 58 -2.18 2.43 -2.70
C VAL A 58 -2.31 1.01 -2.15
N GLN A 59 -1.24 0.22 -2.17
CA GLN A 59 -1.24 -1.14 -1.62
C GLN A 59 -1.53 -1.14 -0.12
N GLU A 60 -0.94 -0.22 0.64
CA GLU A 60 -1.20 -0.05 2.08
C GLU A 60 -2.66 0.32 2.34
N ALA A 61 -3.20 1.30 1.61
CA ALA A 61 -4.60 1.71 1.74
C ALA A 61 -5.57 0.56 1.42
N LEU A 62 -5.30 -0.22 0.36
CA LEU A 62 -6.11 -1.40 0.01
C LEU A 62 -6.00 -2.52 1.06
N ALA A 63 -4.80 -2.72 1.62
CA ALA A 63 -4.60 -3.70 2.69
C ALA A 63 -5.37 -3.30 3.96
N GLN A 64 -5.37 -2.02 4.31
CA GLN A 64 -6.15 -1.47 5.41
C GLN A 64 -7.65 -1.62 5.17
N LEU A 65 -8.15 -1.21 3.99
CA LEU A 65 -9.56 -1.38 3.63
C LEU A 65 -10.01 -2.84 3.70
N ARG A 66 -9.17 -3.76 3.23
CA ARG A 66 -9.47 -5.21 3.30
C ARG A 66 -9.57 -5.68 4.74
N LEU A 67 -8.78 -5.14 5.67
CA LEU A 67 -8.88 -5.44 7.08
C LEU A 67 -10.18 -4.86 7.67
N ASP A 68 -10.50 -3.60 7.34
CA ASP A 68 -11.72 -2.93 7.79
C ASP A 68 -12.98 -3.69 7.34
N MET A 69 -12.99 -4.21 6.10
CA MET A 69 -14.05 -5.07 5.61
C MET A 69 -14.21 -6.37 6.41
N LYS A 70 -13.10 -6.99 6.84
CA LYS A 70 -13.16 -8.19 7.70
C LYS A 70 -13.80 -7.87 9.05
N TYR A 71 -13.48 -6.73 9.64
CA TYR A 71 -14.10 -6.29 10.90
C TYR A 71 -15.59 -6.01 10.71
N LEU A 72 -15.98 -5.34 9.63
CA LEU A 72 -17.40 -5.08 9.36
C LEU A 72 -18.22 -6.37 9.23
N ILE A 73 -17.67 -7.38 8.54
CA ILE A 73 -18.32 -8.68 8.41
C ILE A 73 -18.46 -9.37 9.78
N PHE A 74 -17.41 -9.32 10.60
CA PHE A 74 -17.44 -9.90 11.94
C PHE A 74 -18.51 -9.23 12.83
N ASP A 75 -18.56 -7.90 12.84
CA ASP A 75 -19.55 -7.13 13.61
C ASP A 75 -20.97 -7.41 13.11
N LEU A 76 -21.15 -7.56 11.79
CA LEU A 76 -22.44 -7.94 11.20
C LEU A 76 -22.88 -9.35 11.65
N GLU A 77 -21.96 -10.31 11.73
CA GLU A 77 -22.27 -11.65 12.22
C GLU A 77 -22.55 -11.67 13.72
N ALA A 78 -21.90 -10.83 14.52
CA ALA A 78 -22.20 -10.67 15.93
C ALA A 78 -23.63 -10.12 16.13
N THR A 79 -23.97 -9.01 15.46
CA THR A 79 -25.31 -8.40 15.55
C THR A 79 -26.42 -9.30 15.00
N ARG A 80 -26.15 -10.11 13.96
CA ARG A 80 -27.09 -11.15 13.49
C ARG A 80 -27.34 -12.20 14.57
N ARG A 81 -26.29 -12.73 15.19
CA ARG A 81 -26.41 -13.73 16.27
C ARG A 81 -27.17 -13.18 17.47
N GLU A 82 -26.92 -11.95 17.87
CA GLU A 82 -27.64 -11.28 18.96
C GLU A 82 -29.13 -11.12 18.64
N ARG A 83 -29.45 -10.60 17.44
CA ARG A 83 -30.83 -10.49 16.97
C ARG A 83 -31.55 -11.84 16.98
N ASP A 84 -30.89 -12.89 16.49
CA ASP A 84 -31.50 -14.22 16.40
C ASP A 84 -31.75 -14.82 17.79
N ARG A 85 -30.86 -14.56 18.77
CA ARG A 85 -31.11 -14.90 20.19
C ARG A 85 -32.30 -14.15 20.76
N TYR A 86 -32.41 -12.83 20.51
CA TYR A 86 -33.55 -12.05 21.00
C TYR A 86 -34.88 -12.48 20.38
N LYS A 87 -34.90 -12.84 19.10
CA LYS A 87 -36.09 -13.40 18.46
C LYS A 87 -36.50 -14.73 19.11
N ALA A 88 -35.54 -15.63 19.32
CA ALA A 88 -35.82 -16.91 19.97
C ALA A 88 -36.42 -16.74 21.39
N MET A 89 -35.95 -15.76 22.17
CA MET A 89 -36.51 -15.45 23.49
C MET A 89 -37.93 -14.87 23.44
N LEU A 90 -38.30 -14.16 22.38
CA LEU A 90 -39.65 -13.61 22.20
C LEU A 90 -40.64 -14.66 21.70
N ASP A 91 -40.16 -15.61 20.89
CA ASP A 91 -40.95 -16.72 20.36
C ASP A 91 -41.10 -17.87 21.38
N GLU A 92 -40.37 -17.82 22.50
CA GLU A 92 -40.52 -18.76 23.62
C GLU A 92 -41.86 -18.47 24.34
N PRO A 93 -42.82 -19.41 24.33
CA PRO A 93 -44.14 -19.17 24.92
C PRO A 93 -44.00 -18.91 26.42
N ARG A 94 -44.52 -17.77 26.88
CA ARG A 94 -44.75 -17.52 28.31
C ARG A 94 -45.86 -18.45 28.79
N ASP A 95 -45.48 -19.50 29.51
CA ASP A 95 -46.40 -20.24 30.40
C ASP A 95 -46.91 -19.34 31.54
#